data_AF-A0A846SYT1-F1
#
_entry.id   AF-A0A846SYT1-F1
#
_cell.length_a   1.000
_cell.length_b   1.000
_cell.length_c   1.000
_cell.angle_alpha   90.00
_cell.angle_beta   90.00
_cell.angle_gamma   90.00
#
_symmetry.space_group_name_H-M   'P 1'
#
loop_
_entity.id
_entity.type
_entity.pdbx_description
1 polymer ?
#
loop_
_entity_poly.entity_id
_entity_poly.type
_entity_poly.pdbx_seq_one_letter_code
_entity_poly.pdbx_strand_id
1 'polypeptide(L)' 'MIKNRYGIVYSSSQSYYDLLKEGGLSWHQTQAVNPKRDEVEVLLKRQELKKTGCLRSRNKIG' A
#
# COMPACT_ATOMS: atom_id res chain seq x y z
N MET A 1 1.01 13.17 25.30
CA MET A 1 0.87 11.95 24.48
C MET A 1 -0.58 11.49 24.52
N ILE A 2 -1.20 11.17 23.37
CA ILE A 2 -2.66 10.95 23.22
C ILE A 2 -3.20 9.80 24.09
N LYS A 3 -2.40 8.76 24.34
CA LYS A 3 -2.80 7.57 25.13
C LYS A 3 -3.30 7.90 26.54
N ASN A 4 -2.61 8.82 27.24
CA ASN A 4 -2.94 9.21 28.61
C ASN A 4 -4.21 10.07 28.71
N ARG A 5 -4.65 10.69 27.62
CA ARG A 5 -5.88 11.52 27.60
C ARG A 5 -7.16 10.68 27.46
N TYR A 6 -7.07 9.46 26.94
CA TYR A 6 -8.22 8.60 26.64
C TYR A 6 -8.15 7.22 27.31
N GLY A 7 -7.14 6.96 28.15
CA GLY A 7 -7.01 5.70 28.89
C GLY A 7 -6.78 4.47 28.01
N ILE A 8 -6.24 4.64 26.79
CA ILE A 8 -6.11 3.53 25.84
C ILE A 8 -4.81 2.75 26.13
N VAL A 9 -4.96 1.49 26.53
CA VAL A 9 -3.86 0.54 26.72
C VAL A 9 -3.80 -0.40 25.50
N TYR A 10 -2.79 -0.24 24.66
CA TYR A 10 -2.56 -1.14 23.53
C TYR A 10 -1.77 -2.36 23.99
N SER A 11 -2.25 -3.57 23.68
CA SER A 11 -1.52 -4.81 23.95
C SER A 11 -0.41 -5.09 22.92
N SER A 12 -0.57 -4.61 21.70
CA SER A 12 0.37 -4.78 20.57
C SER A 12 0.10 -3.76 19.46
N SER A 13 1.02 -3.64 18.48
CA SER A 13 0.83 -2.80 17.29
C SER A 13 -0.34 -3.27 16.40
N GLN A 14 -0.73 -4.54 16.49
CA GLN A 14 -1.87 -5.08 15.73
C GLN A 14 -3.20 -4.54 16.28
N SER A 15 -3.32 -4.45 17.61
CA SER A 15 -4.49 -3.91 18.32
C SER A 15 -4.79 -2.44 17.94
N TYR A 16 -3.80 -1.68 17.47
CA TYR A 16 -4.00 -0.32 16.97
C TYR A 16 -4.81 -0.27 15.67
N TYR A 17 -4.53 -1.19 14.72
CA TYR A 17 -5.23 -1.23 13.44
C TYR A 17 -6.64 -1.81 13.56
N ASP A 18 -6.89 -2.64 14.57
CA ASP A 18 -8.23 -3.19 14.86
C ASP A 18 -9.21 -2.09 15.28
N LEU A 19 -8.79 -1.17 16.15
CA LEU A 19 -9.60 0.01 16.52
C LEU A 19 -9.87 0.94 15.33
N LEU A 20 -8.88 1.09 14.44
CA LEU A 20 -9.05 1.88 13.23
C LEU A 20 -10.11 1.25 12.32
N LYS A 21 -10.06 -0.07 12.15
CA LYS A 21 -11.02 -0.87 11.38
C LYS A 21 -12.44 -0.83 11.98
N GLU A 22 -12.56 -0.98 13.29
CA GLU A 22 -13.86 -0.88 14.00
C GLU A 22 -14.51 0.50 13.85
N GLY A 23 -13.71 1.56 13.84
CA GLY A 23 -14.20 2.93 13.58
C GLY A 23 -14.60 3.21 12.12
N GLY A 24 -14.57 2.19 11.25
CA GLY A 24 -14.82 2.36 9.81
C GLY A 24 -13.75 3.18 9.09
N LEU A 25 -12.66 3.51 9.78
CA LEU A 25 -11.53 4.25 9.23
C LEU A 25 -10.61 3.25 8.55
N SER A 26 -10.48 3.40 7.25
CA SER A 26 -9.50 2.66 6.47
C SER A 26 -8.45 3.66 6.04
N TRP A 27 -7.20 3.43 6.45
CA TRP A 27 -6.09 4.25 5.97
C TRP A 27 -5.95 4.08 4.46
N HIS A 28 -6.57 4.98 3.71
CA HIS A 28 -6.40 5.08 2.27
C HIS A 28 -5.22 6.01 2.02
N GLN A 29 -4.08 5.45 1.62
CA GLN A 29 -3.02 6.26 1.06
C GLN A 29 -3.53 6.82 -0.27
N THR A 30 -4.02 8.05 -0.26
CA THR A 30 -4.40 8.76 -1.48
C THR A 30 -3.17 8.85 -2.38
N GLN A 31 -3.19 8.15 -3.50
CA GLN A 31 -2.16 8.33 -4.51
C GLN A 31 -2.45 9.65 -5.22
N ALA A 32 -1.56 10.63 -5.09
CA ALA A 32 -1.63 11.84 -5.89
C ALA A 32 -1.64 11.44 -7.37
N VAL A 33 -2.71 11.79 -8.08
CA VAL A 33 -2.76 11.60 -9.54
C VAL A 33 -1.71 12.54 -10.14
N ASN A 34 -0.68 11.99 -10.78
CA ASN A 34 0.34 12.79 -11.45
C ASN A 34 -0.34 13.59 -12.59
N PRO A 35 -0.37 14.94 -12.53
CA PRO A 35 -1.01 15.76 -13.56
C PRO A 35 -0.28 15.68 -14.92
N LYS A 36 0.96 15.18 -14.95
CA LYS A 36 1.75 14.93 -16.16
C LYS A 36 1.68 13.47 -16.62
N ARG A 37 0.66 12.74 -16.21
CA ARG A 37 0.51 11.33 -16.57
C ARG A 37 0.25 11.20 -18.08
N ASP A 38 1.26 10.72 -18.79
CA ASP A 38 1.15 10.31 -20.18
C ASP A 38 0.74 8.83 -20.25
N GLU A 39 -0.44 8.55 -20.80
CA GLU A 39 -0.97 7.19 -20.90
C GLU A 39 -0.13 6.29 -21.83
N VAL A 40 0.55 6.85 -22.83
CA VAL A 40 1.40 6.09 -23.78
C VAL A 40 2.66 5.61 -23.07
N GLU A 41 3.33 6.49 -22.33
CA GLU A 41 4.53 6.14 -21.57
C GLU A 41 4.22 5.11 -20.48
N VAL A 42 3.09 5.27 -19.78
CA VAL A 42 2.63 4.31 -18.77
C VAL A 42 2.36 2.93 -19.40
N LEU A 43 1.73 2.89 -20.58
CA LEU A 43 1.44 1.62 -21.26
C LEU A 43 2.72 0.91 -21.69
N LEU A 44 3.68 1.64 -22.27
CA LEU A 44 4.98 1.10 -22.66
C LEU A 44 5.74 0.55 -21.46
N LYS A 45 5.78 1.30 -20.34
CA LYS A 45 6.45 0.85 -19.13
C LYS A 45 5.78 -0.39 -18.53
N ARG A 46 4.45 -0.47 -18.55
CA ARG A 46 3.71 -1.66 -18.12
C ARG A 46 4.03 -2.88 -18.97
N GLN A 47 4.17 -2.73 -20.28
CA GLN A 47 4.56 -3.83 -21.17
C GLN A 47 5.99 -4.31 -20.89
N GLU A 48 6.94 -3.39 -20.68
CA GLU A 48 8.31 -3.70 -20.27
C GLU A 48 8.36 -4.45 -18.93
N LEU A 49 7.60 -3.98 -17.94
CA LEU A 49 7.48 -4.60 -16.63
C LEU A 49 6.83 -5.99 -16.68
N LYS A 50 5.84 -6.20 -17.56
CA LYS A 50 5.23 -7.53 -17.76
C LYS A 50 6.24 -8.52 -18.34
N LYS A 51 7.07 -8.08 -19.30
CA LYS A 51 8.14 -8.89 -19.89
C LYS A 51 9.17 -9.29 -18.83
N THR A 52 9.64 -8.33 -18.03
CA THR A 52 10.66 -8.55 -16.99
C THR A 52 10.13 -9.29 -15.76
N GLY A 53 8.89 -9.03 -15.34
CA GLY A 53 8.22 -9.72 -14.23
C GLY A 53 7.97 -11.21 -14.53
N CYS A 54 7.62 -11.55 -15.77
CA CYS A 54 7.49 -12.93 -16.22
C CYS A 54 8.85 -13.67 -16.27
N LEU A 55 9.95 -12.95 -16.51
CA LEU A 55 11.32 -13.49 -16.42
C LEU A 55 11.75 -13.71 -14.95
N ARG A 56 11.38 -12.80 -14.04
CA ARG A 56 11.68 -12.93 -12.60
C ARG A 56 10.94 -14.08 -11.92
N SER A 57 9.73 -14.44 -12.37
CA SER A 57 9.02 -15.60 -11.81
C SER A 57 9.56 -16.94 -12.32
N ARG A 58 10.15 -16.97 -13.53
CA ARG A 58 10.80 -18.16 -14.11
C ARG A 58 12.14 -18.48 -13.45
N ASN A 59 12.95 -17.48 -13.11
CA ASN A 59 14.24 -17.66 -12.44
C ASN A 59 14.16 -17.97 -10.93
N LYS A 60 12.95 -18.17 -10.37
CA LYS A 60 12.74 -18.59 -8.98
C LYS A 60 12.54 -20.09 -8.81
N ILE A 61 12.49 -20.83 -9.92
CA ILE A 61 12.40 -22.30 -9.95
C ILE A 61 13.69 -22.80 -10.60
N GLY A 62 14.80 -22.63 -9.88
CA GLY A 62 16.15 -23.01 -10.28
C GLY A 62 17.06 -22.97 -9.07
#